data_AF-A0A5E4PZ53-F1
#
_entry.id   AF-A0A5E4PZ53-F1
#
_cell.length_a   1.000
_cell.length_b   1.000
_cell.length_c   1.000
_cell.angle_alpha   90.00
_cell.angle_beta   90.00
_cell.angle_gamma   90.00
#
_symmetry.space_group_name_H-M   'P 1'
#
loop_
_entity.id
_entity.type
_entity.pdbx_description
1 polymer ?
#
loop_
_entity_poly.entity_id
_entity_poly.type
_entity_poly.pdbx_seq_one_letter_code
_entity_poly.pdbx_strand_id
1 'polypeptide(L)'
;MFSVNVIYNKKGYPKLVCDGYFYRPHNAYRNQPKVLWYCSGRSKFQCPATLRTYNRELTRWRLFTCLQELASRCCSMTGTRST
;
A
#
# COMPACT_ATOMS: atom_id res chain seq x y z
N MET A 1 14.99 -8.08 3.31
CA MET A 1 13.59 -8.56 3.35
C MET A 1 12.68 -7.35 3.48
N PHE A 2 11.54 -7.33 2.78
CA PHE A 2 10.59 -6.22 2.87
C PHE A 2 9.82 -6.28 4.20
N SER A 3 9.64 -5.14 4.86
CA SER A 3 8.80 -5.06 6.06
C SER A 3 7.34 -4.85 5.65
N VAL A 4 6.44 -5.72 6.12
CA VAL A 4 5.02 -5.74 5.78
C VAL A 4 4.19 -5.69 7.06
N ASN A 5 3.35 -4.66 7.20
CA ASN A 5 2.51 -4.47 8.38
C ASN A 5 1.11 -3.99 8.00
N VAL A 6 0.08 -4.55 8.64
CA VAL A 6 -1.30 -4.06 8.50
C VAL A 6 -1.62 -3.18 9.71
N ILE A 7 -1.88 -1.90 9.46
CA ILE A 7 -2.30 -0.93 10.49
C ILE A 7 -3.79 -0.61 10.32
N TYR A 8 -4.46 -0.22 11.40
CA TYR A 8 -5.87 0.15 11.39
C TYR A 8 -6.04 1.61 11.78
N ASN A 9 -6.93 2.33 11.09
CA ASN A 9 -7.30 3.66 11.53
C ASN A 9 -8.27 3.61 12.73
N LYS A 10 -8.54 4.77 13.35
CA LYS A 10 -9.52 4.90 14.45
C LYS A 10 -10.93 4.40 14.10
N LYS A 11 -11.27 4.33 12.81
CA LYS A 11 -12.55 3.85 12.28
C LYS A 11 -12.50 2.35 11.89
N GLY A 12 -11.42 1.63 12.21
CA GLY A 12 -11.24 0.21 11.89
C GLY A 12 -10.90 -0.12 10.43
N TYR A 13 -10.62 0.86 9.56
CA TYR A 13 -10.22 0.59 8.18
C TYR A 13 -8.74 0.19 8.11
N PRO A 14 -8.42 -0.95 7.49
CA PRO A 14 -7.05 -1.41 7.39
C PRO A 14 -6.28 -0.65 6.29
N LYS A 15 -4.99 -0.46 6.52
CA LYS A 15 -3.99 0.00 5.56
C LYS A 15 -2.78 -0.93 5.65
N LEU A 16 -2.21 -1.27 4.50
CA LEU A 16 -0.97 -2.04 4.43
C LEU A 16 0.20 -1.07 4.28
N VAL A 17 1.20 -1.23 5.13
CA VAL A 17 2.50 -0.58 5.02
C VAL A 17 3.47 -1.63 4.51
N CYS A 18 4.06 -1.38 3.35
CA CYS A 18 5.06 -2.25 2.77
C CYS A 18 6.25 -1.38 2.36
N ASP A 19 7.41 -1.61 2.98
CA ASP A 19 8.65 -0.89 2.67
C ASP A 19 8.50 0.65 2.70
N GLY A 20 7.75 1.17 3.68
CA GLY A 20 7.48 2.61 3.83
C GLY A 20 6.41 3.19 2.89
N TYR A 21 5.79 2.36 2.04
CA TYR A 21 4.70 2.74 1.15
C TYR A 21 3.33 2.31 1.67
N PHE A 22 2.32 3.14 1.42
CA PHE A 22 0.94 2.84 1.81
C PHE A 22 0.12 2.21 0.70
N TYR A 23 -0.64 1.18 1.08
CA TYR A 23 -1.63 0.55 0.24
C TYR A 23 -2.98 0.47 0.93
N ARG A 24 -4.04 0.65 0.14
CA ARG A 24 -5.44 0.52 0.56
C ARG A 24 -6.03 -0.79 0.06
N PRO A 25 -6.90 -1.46 0.84
CA PRO A 25 -7.53 -2.68 0.40
C PRO A 25 -8.52 -2.38 -0.72
N HIS A 26 -8.63 -3.28 -1.67
CA HIS A 26 -9.75 -3.29 -2.60
C HIS A 26 -11.03 -3.65 -1.83
N ASN A 27 -12.09 -2.85 -1.98
CA ASN A 27 -13.30 -2.94 -1.16
C ASN A 27 -13.91 -4.35 -1.13
N ALA A 28 -13.91 -5.06 -2.26
CA ALA A 28 -14.45 -6.42 -2.34
C ALA A 28 -13.71 -7.46 -1.48
N TYR A 29 -12.51 -7.15 -0.99
CA TYR A 29 -11.68 -8.06 -0.18
C TYR A 29 -11.53 -7.61 1.28
N ARG A 30 -12.33 -6.64 1.75
CA ARG A 30 -12.27 -6.25 3.17
C ARG A 30 -12.53 -7.47 4.05
N ASN A 31 -11.72 -7.63 5.10
CA ASN A 31 -11.80 -8.71 6.09
C ASN A 31 -11.65 -10.13 5.53
N GLN A 32 -11.17 -10.30 4.29
CA GLN A 32 -10.85 -11.61 3.74
C GLN A 32 -9.43 -12.03 4.08
N PRO A 33 -9.14 -13.34 4.17
CA PRO A 33 -7.77 -13.83 4.35
C PRO A 33 -6.89 -13.44 3.16
N LYS A 34 -7.46 -13.43 1.95
CA LYS A 34 -6.81 -12.97 0.73
C LYS A 34 -7.23 -11.55 0.39
N VAL A 35 -6.28 -10.61 0.37
CA VAL A 35 -6.57 -9.20 0.11
C VAL A 35 -5.72 -8.68 -1.03
N LEU A 36 -6.38 -8.01 -1.98
CA LEU A 36 -5.72 -7.20 -3.00
C LEU A 36 -5.59 -5.76 -2.48
N TRP A 37 -4.38 -5.22 -2.53
CA TRP A 37 -4.05 -3.88 -2.10
C TRP A 37 -3.57 -3.02 -3.27
N TYR A 38 -4.02 -1.77 -3.32
CA TYR A 38 -3.61 -0.78 -4.30
C TYR A 38 -2.78 0.31 -3.63
N CYS A 39 -1.74 0.84 -4.28
CA CYS A 39 -1.04 2.01 -3.73
C CYS A 39 -2.06 3.12 -3.48
N SER A 40 -1.92 3.79 -2.35
CA SER A 40 -2.79 4.89 -1.93
C SER A 40 -2.84 6.01 -2.98
N GLY A 41 -1.74 6.24 -3.71
CA GLY A 41 -1.65 7.18 -4.81
C GLY A 41 -2.43 6.79 -6.08
N ARG A 42 -2.99 5.58 -6.18
CA ARG A 42 -3.70 5.12 -7.39
C ARG A 42 -4.83 6.05 -7.84
N SER A 43 -5.57 6.65 -6.91
CA SER A 43 -6.68 7.54 -7.30
C SER A 43 -6.20 8.85 -7.92
N LYS A 44 -5.02 9.34 -7.52
CA LYS A 44 -4.49 10.64 -7.94
C LYS A 44 -3.52 10.53 -9.11
N PHE A 45 -2.70 9.48 -9.10
CA PHE A 45 -1.58 9.29 -10.03
C PHE A 45 -1.74 8.05 -10.91
N GLN A 46 -2.88 7.38 -10.83
CA GLN A 46 -3.16 6.14 -11.59
C GLN A 46 -2.11 5.05 -11.39
N CYS A 47 -1.41 5.07 -10.25
CA CYS A 47 -0.32 4.15 -9.95
C CYS A 47 -0.78 2.68 -10.11
N PRO A 48 -0.10 1.88 -10.95
CA PRO A 48 -0.46 0.49 -11.22
C PRO A 48 0.06 -0.48 -10.14
N ALA A 49 0.76 0.01 -9.11
CA ALA A 49 1.32 -0.81 -8.05
C ALA A 49 0.23 -1.53 -7.24
N THR A 50 0.36 -2.85 -7.14
CA THR A 50 -0.58 -3.70 -6.39
C THR A 50 0.15 -4.77 -5.60
N LEU A 51 -0.39 -5.10 -4.42
CA LEU A 51 0.10 -6.18 -3.56
C LEU A 51 -1.04 -7.17 -3.26
N ARG A 52 -0.69 -8.42 -3.04
CA ARG A 52 -1.60 -9.46 -2.56
C ARG A 52 -1.06 -10.04 -1.27
N THR A 53 -1.93 -10.10 -0.27
CA THR A 53 -1.63 -10.78 0.99
C THR A 53 -2.53 -11.99 1.17
N TYR A 54 -2.04 -13.00 1.89
CA TYR A 54 -2.82 -14.11 2.43
C TYR A 54 -2.52 -14.20 3.92
N ASN A 55 -3.54 -14.21 4.79
CA ASN A 55 -3.38 -14.20 6.25
C ASN A 55 -2.40 -13.13 6.75
N ARG A 56 -2.46 -11.93 6.15
CA ARG A 56 -1.58 -10.76 6.42
C ARG A 56 -0.11 -10.93 5.99
N GLU A 57 0.25 -12.03 5.37
CA GLU A 57 1.57 -12.24 4.77
C GLU A 57 1.58 -11.89 3.28
N LEU A 58 2.67 -11.32 2.79
CA LEU A 58 2.81 -10.95 1.39
C LEU A 58 3.01 -12.21 0.53
N THR A 59 2.12 -12.42 -0.44
CA THR A 59 2.18 -13.58 -1.34
C THR A 59 2.57 -13.23 -2.77
N ARG A 60 2.16 -12.05 -3.25
CA ARG A 60 2.46 -11.60 -4.61
C ARG A 60 2.46 -10.08 -4.71
N TRP A 61 3.26 -9.56 -5.62
CA TRP A 61 3.35 -8.14 -5.91
C TRP A 61 3.39 -7.91 -7.42
N ARG A 62 2.87 -6.77 -7.87
CA ARG A 62 3.03 -6.27 -9.24
C ARG A 62 3.45 -4.81 -9.17
N LEU A 63 4.64 -4.51 -9.70
CA LEU A 63 5.31 -3.20 -9.64
C LEU A 63 5.45 -2.70 -8.20
N PHE A 64 6.49 -3.19 -7.51
CA PHE A 64 6.77 -2.89 -6.10
C PHE A 64 6.98 -1.40 -5.86
N THR A 65 7.69 -0.76 -6.79
CA THR A 65 7.94 0.68 -6.77
C THR A 65 6.94 1.35 -7.69
N CYS A 66 6.16 2.28 -7.15
CA CYS A 66 5.66 3.40 -7.96
C CYS A 66 6.87 3.91 -8.75
N LEU A 67 6.81 3.90 -10.10
CA LEU A 67 7.93 4.30 -10.97
C LEU A 67 8.59 5.54 -10.37
N GLN A 68 9.92 5.48 -10.18
CA GLN A 68 10.66 6.23 -9.16
C GLN A 68 10.48 7.75 -9.18
N GLU A 69 9.95 8.34 -10.26
CA GLU A 69 9.61 9.77 -10.36
C GLU A 69 8.25 10.15 -9.74
N LEU A 70 7.30 9.21 -9.63
CA LEU A 70 6.00 9.43 -8.98
C LEU A 70 6.04 9.06 -7.48
N ALA A 71 6.99 8.24 -7.05
CA ALA A 71 7.07 7.65 -5.71
C ALA A 71 7.09 8.70 -4.60
N SER A 72 7.91 9.75 -4.74
CA SER A 72 8.09 10.84 -3.77
C SER A 72 6.83 11.67 -3.51
N ARG A 73 5.81 11.61 -4.39
CA ARG A 73 4.52 12.29 -4.21
C ARG A 73 3.34 11.35 -3.94
N CYS A 74 3.49 10.05 -4.23
CA CYS A 74 2.37 9.10 -4.29
C CYS A 74 2.07 8.38 -2.97
N CYS A 75 3.11 7.85 -2.31
CA CYS A 75 2.91 6.80 -1.31
C CYS A 75 3.97 6.82 -0.17
N SER A 76 4.97 7.71 -0.18
CA SER A 76 6.06 7.74 0.82
C SER A 76 5.61 8.23 2.21
N MET A 77 6.03 7.51 3.25
CA MET A 77 6.02 7.99 4.64
C MET A 77 6.94 9.19 4.89
N THR A 78 7.89 9.46 4.01
CA THR A 78 8.73 10.65 4.09
C THR A 78 7.94 11.85 3.60
N GLY A 79 7.13 12.41 4.49
CA GLY A 79 7.04 13.86 4.57
C GLY A 79 8.42 14.38 4.93
N THR A 80 9.36 14.41 3.98
CA THR A 80 10.41 15.43 4.04
C THR A 80 9.67 16.74 3.79
N ARG A 81 9.27 17.36 4.89
CA ARG A 81 9.09 18.80 4.95
C ARG A 81 10.47 19.37 4.61
N SER A 82 10.71 19.59 3.32
CA SER A 82 11.82 20.42 2.88
C SER A 82 11.53 21.80 3.45
N THR A 83 12.24 22.13 4.52
CA THR A 83 12.33 23.48 5.06
C THR A 83 13.66 24.03 4.60
#